data_AF-A0A952SXW4-F1
#
_entry.id   AF-A0A952SXW4-F1
#
_cell.length_a   1.000
_cell.length_b   1.000
_cell.length_c   1.000
_cell.angle_alpha   90.00
_cell.angle_beta   90.00
_cell.angle_gamma   90.00
#
_symmetry.space_group_name_H-M   'P 1'
#
loop_
_entity.id
_entity.type
_entity.pdbx_description
1 polymer ?
#
loop_
_entity_poly.entity_id
_entity_poly.type
_entity_poly.pdbx_seq_one_letter_code
_entity_poly.pdbx_strand_id
1 'polypeptide(L)'
;MNEIGVDEAKETKRTDEPKPANVNQDEDAEKPRLNQRRDAADSLRKRFIEAGEQLYYRTAPGEPTKLAFTDHGKRLVTEHDDPSVIQGMVLLAKAKGWSTVRVNGTPEFKTEAWVQATIAGLDVEGYTPRGIDLARAEDRRDQRPLRSKTAQYPVDRNAS
;
A
#
# COMPACT_ATOMS: atom_id res chain seq x y z
N MET A 1 5.29 18.68 2.33
CA MET A 1 5.56 17.26 2.64
C MET A 1 4.28 16.48 2.49
N ASN A 2 4.40 15.26 1.97
CA ASN A 2 3.29 14.33 1.83
C ASN A 2 3.28 13.38 3.03
N GLU A 3 2.10 13.07 3.54
CA GLU A 3 1.96 12.21 4.72
C GLU A 3 0.70 11.34 4.68
N ILE A 4 0.82 10.15 5.26
CA ILE A 4 -0.28 9.22 5.51
C ILE A 4 -0.24 8.84 6.99
N GLY A 5 -1.30 9.09 7.75
CA GLY A 5 -1.32 8.78 9.18
C GLY A 5 -2.67 8.30 9.67
N VAL A 6 -2.69 7.79 10.89
CA VAL A 6 -3.93 7.45 11.60
C VAL A 6 -4.17 8.50 12.70
N ASP A 7 -5.37 9.07 12.76
CA ASP A 7 -5.76 9.93 13.86
C ASP A 7 -5.89 9.06 15.14
N GLU A 8 -5.05 9.35 16.13
CA GLU A 8 -4.91 8.63 17.41
C GLU A 8 -6.24 8.50 18.21
N ALA A 9 -7.25 9.31 17.84
CA ALA A 9 -8.56 9.36 18.48
C ALA A 9 -9.61 8.37 17.92
N LYS A 10 -9.26 7.56 16.90
CA LYS A 10 -10.22 6.64 16.25
C LYS A 10 -9.78 5.17 16.20
N GLU A 11 -8.78 4.77 16.98
CA GLU A 11 -8.31 3.37 17.02
C GLU A 11 -9.34 2.38 17.62
N THR A 12 -10.53 2.81 18.06
CA THR A 12 -11.54 1.91 18.66
C THR A 12 -13.02 2.18 18.30
N LYS A 13 -13.37 3.07 17.36
CA LYS A 13 -14.79 3.38 17.07
C LYS A 13 -15.12 3.61 15.59
N ARG A 14 -15.12 2.53 14.82
CA ARG A 14 -16.15 2.21 13.81
C ARG A 14 -16.34 0.69 13.94
N THR A 15 -17.18 0.23 14.86
CA THR A 15 -18.60 -0.04 14.59
C THR A 15 -18.75 -0.51 13.15
N ASP A 16 -18.32 -1.75 12.95
CA ASP A 16 -19.19 -2.78 12.39
C ASP A 16 -20.65 -2.40 12.73
N GLU A 17 -21.41 -1.95 11.75
CA GLU A 17 -22.86 -2.09 11.80
C GLU A 17 -23.11 -3.45 11.13
N PRO A 18 -23.23 -4.55 11.89
CA PRO A 18 -23.69 -5.80 11.32
C PRO A 18 -25.18 -5.63 11.09
N LYS A 19 -25.58 -5.56 9.83
CA LYS A 19 -26.96 -5.92 9.51
C LYS A 19 -27.16 -7.38 9.97
N PRO A 20 -28.17 -7.67 10.80
CA PRO A 20 -28.10 -8.79 11.72
C PRO A 20 -28.34 -10.11 10.99
N ALA A 21 -27.47 -11.09 11.19
CA ALA A 21 -27.87 -12.45 11.53
C ALA A 21 -26.65 -13.36 11.62
N ASN A 22 -26.62 -14.09 12.74
CA ASN A 22 -25.96 -15.38 12.91
C ASN A 22 -24.50 -15.38 13.42
N VAL A 23 -24.40 -15.27 14.74
CA VAL A 23 -23.31 -15.70 15.60
C VAL A 23 -22.96 -17.16 15.29
N ASN A 24 -21.98 -17.42 14.42
CA ASN A 24 -21.29 -18.72 14.22
C ASN A 24 -20.15 -18.65 13.15
N GLN A 25 -19.50 -17.50 12.90
CA GLN A 25 -18.51 -17.36 11.80
C GLN A 25 -17.34 -16.40 12.10
N ASP A 26 -16.88 -16.28 13.33
CA ASP A 26 -15.84 -15.29 13.68
C ASP A 26 -14.39 -15.81 13.51
N GLU A 27 -14.20 -17.13 13.37
CA GLU A 27 -12.86 -17.74 13.24
C GLU A 27 -12.34 -17.85 11.79
N ASP A 28 -13.20 -17.62 10.78
CA ASP A 28 -12.86 -17.82 9.37
C ASP A 28 -12.49 -16.51 8.64
N ALA A 29 -13.01 -15.36 9.08
CA ALA A 29 -12.75 -14.05 8.48
C ALA A 29 -11.43 -13.39 8.93
N GLU A 30 -10.84 -13.83 10.04
CA GLU A 30 -9.60 -13.26 10.58
C GLU A 30 -8.34 -13.78 9.84
N LYS A 31 -8.36 -15.04 9.44
CA LYS A 31 -7.30 -15.71 8.66
C LYS A 31 -7.01 -15.01 7.32
N PRO A 32 -8.00 -14.70 6.46
CA PRO A 32 -7.73 -14.02 5.19
C PRO A 32 -7.19 -12.60 5.41
N ARG A 33 -7.61 -11.88 6.46
CA ARG A 33 -7.07 -10.55 6.79
C ARG A 33 -5.61 -10.64 7.21
N LEU A 34 -5.25 -11.60 8.07
CA LEU A 34 -3.87 -11.82 8.49
C LEU A 34 -2.97 -12.17 7.30
N ASN A 35 -3.43 -13.03 6.40
CA ASN A 35 -2.71 -13.37 5.18
C ASN A 35 -2.48 -12.11 4.33
N GLN A 36 -3.53 -11.30 4.12
CA GLN A 36 -3.43 -10.08 3.34
C GLN A 36 -2.42 -9.06 3.91
N ARG A 37 -2.29 -8.98 5.23
CA ARG A 37 -1.28 -8.15 5.91
C ARG A 37 0.13 -8.68 5.66
N ARG A 38 0.32 -10.00 5.73
CA ARG A 38 1.60 -10.65 5.43
C ARG A 38 1.99 -10.48 3.96
N ASP A 39 1.06 -10.66 3.04
CA ASP A 39 1.28 -10.45 1.59
C ASP A 39 1.67 -8.99 1.30
N ALA A 40 1.03 -8.04 1.99
CA ALA A 40 1.36 -6.63 1.87
C ALA A 40 2.77 -6.32 2.38
N ALA A 41 3.14 -6.87 3.53
CA ALA A 41 4.48 -6.73 4.09
C ALA A 41 5.55 -7.38 3.20
N ASP A 42 5.28 -8.54 2.61
CA ASP A 42 6.20 -9.22 1.69
C ASP A 42 6.41 -8.39 0.42
N SER A 43 5.31 -7.90 -0.17
CA SER A 43 5.35 -7.02 -1.35
C SER A 43 6.15 -5.74 -1.11
N LEU A 44 6.03 -5.17 0.10
CA LEU A 44 6.82 -4.02 0.54
C LEU A 44 8.31 -4.36 0.62
N ARG A 45 8.67 -5.41 1.37
CA ARG A 45 10.06 -5.85 1.60
C ARG A 45 10.77 -6.29 0.32
N LYS A 46 10.01 -6.70 -0.69
CA LYS A 46 10.55 -7.07 -2.00
C LYS A 46 11.06 -5.87 -2.78
N ARG A 47 10.49 -4.67 -2.55
CA ARG A 47 10.76 -3.45 -3.31
C ARG A 47 11.49 -2.37 -2.50
N PHE A 48 11.33 -2.40 -1.19
CA PHE A 48 11.92 -1.45 -0.25
C PHE A 48 12.75 -2.17 0.81
N ILE A 49 13.77 -1.48 1.30
CA ILE A 49 14.64 -1.89 2.39
C ILE A 49 14.24 -1.08 3.61
N GLU A 50 13.69 -1.73 4.62
CA GLU A 50 13.35 -1.12 5.90
C GLU A 50 14.59 -1.09 6.79
N ALA A 51 14.97 0.09 7.27
CA ALA A 51 16.08 0.32 8.19
C ALA A 51 15.60 1.21 9.33
N GLY A 52 15.08 0.56 10.38
CA GLY A 52 14.48 1.24 11.53
C GLY A 52 13.22 2.00 11.12
N GLU A 53 13.25 3.32 11.30
CA GLU A 53 12.15 4.23 10.94
C GLU A 53 12.20 4.65 9.46
N GLN A 54 13.22 4.29 8.70
CA GLN A 54 13.39 4.76 7.32
C GLN A 54 13.27 3.61 6.32
N LEU A 55 12.45 3.81 5.30
CA LEU A 55 12.31 2.87 4.19
C LEU A 55 13.01 3.43 2.96
N TYR A 56 13.93 2.65 2.41
CA TYR A 56 14.72 3.01 1.24
C TYR A 56 14.32 2.17 0.04
N TYR A 57 14.50 2.70 -1.16
CA TYR A 57 14.35 1.94 -2.39
C TYR A 57 15.42 0.84 -2.49
N ARG A 58 15.00 -0.37 -2.90
CA ARG A 58 15.95 -1.41 -3.28
C ARG A 58 16.57 -1.04 -4.62
N THR A 59 17.78 -0.51 -4.59
CA THR A 59 18.57 -0.17 -5.78
C THR A 59 19.61 -1.24 -6.11
N ALA A 60 20.20 -1.18 -7.31
CA ALA A 60 21.26 -2.08 -7.73
C ALA A 60 22.52 -1.91 -6.85
N PRO A 61 23.34 -2.96 -6.67
CA PRO A 61 24.58 -2.84 -5.90
C PRO A 61 25.49 -1.78 -6.54
N GLY A 62 25.82 -0.73 -5.77
CA GLY A 62 26.65 0.39 -6.21
C GLY A 62 25.91 1.71 -6.42
N GLU A 63 24.58 1.71 -6.39
CA GLU A 63 23.80 2.95 -6.38
C GLU A 63 23.53 3.46 -4.95
N PRO A 64 23.44 4.78 -4.75
CA PRO A 64 23.09 5.35 -3.45
C PRO A 64 21.67 4.92 -3.05
N THR A 65 21.52 4.41 -1.83
CA THR A 65 20.23 4.04 -1.29
C THR A 65 19.33 5.27 -1.20
N LYS A 66 18.27 5.31 -2.01
CA LYS A 66 17.34 6.45 -2.03
C LYS A 66 16.29 6.29 -0.95
N LEU A 67 16.18 7.25 -0.04
CA LEU A 67 15.12 7.28 0.97
C LEU A 67 13.77 7.38 0.25
N ALA A 68 12.84 6.47 0.53
CA ALA A 68 11.50 6.48 -0.02
C ALA A 68 10.54 7.23 0.92
N PHE A 69 10.47 6.79 2.17
CA PHE A 69 9.62 7.41 3.18
C PHE A 69 10.07 7.02 4.59
N THR A 70 9.67 7.82 5.57
CA THR A 70 9.98 7.61 6.98
C THR A 70 8.70 7.21 7.72
N ASP A 71 8.77 6.12 8.47
CA ASP A 71 7.77 5.66 9.42
C ASP A 71 8.01 6.23 10.82
N HIS A 72 7.08 7.06 11.27
CA HIS A 72 7.05 7.60 12.63
C HIS A 72 6.08 6.81 13.54
N GLY A 73 5.83 5.54 13.24
CA GLY A 73 4.94 4.70 14.05
C GLY A 73 3.45 4.89 13.76
N LYS A 74 2.93 6.12 13.89
CA LYS A 74 1.49 6.45 13.67
C LYS A 74 1.23 7.27 12.41
N ARG A 75 2.30 7.70 11.75
CA ARG A 75 2.29 8.46 10.49
C ARG A 75 3.51 8.12 9.67
N LEU A 76 3.31 8.13 8.37
CA LEU A 76 4.29 7.88 7.33
C LEU A 76 4.49 9.21 6.61
N VAL A 77 5.72 9.67 6.51
CA VAL A 77 6.05 10.95 5.87
C VAL A 77 6.97 10.69 4.69
N THR A 78 6.72 11.39 3.58
CA THR A 78 7.56 11.32 2.40
C THR A 78 7.69 12.68 1.72
N GLU A 79 8.82 12.86 1.04
CA GLU A 79 9.08 13.97 0.12
C GLU A 79 8.82 13.57 -1.33
N HIS A 80 8.55 12.29 -1.59
CA HIS A 80 8.31 11.75 -2.92
C HIS A 80 6.81 11.59 -3.20
N ASP A 81 6.38 12.00 -4.39
CA ASP A 81 5.04 11.76 -4.93
C ASP A 81 4.95 10.52 -5.84
N ASP A 82 6.04 9.74 -5.91
CA ASP A 82 6.10 8.52 -6.71
C ASP A 82 5.01 7.51 -6.33
N PRO A 83 4.26 6.94 -7.30
CA PRO A 83 3.22 5.96 -7.02
C PRO A 83 3.76 4.69 -6.35
N SER A 84 5.04 4.37 -6.56
CA SER A 84 5.71 3.26 -5.88
C SER A 84 5.89 3.54 -4.37
N VAL A 85 6.28 4.75 -3.97
CA VAL A 85 6.35 5.17 -2.55
C VAL A 85 4.98 5.09 -1.92
N ILE A 86 3.98 5.66 -2.60
CA ILE A 86 2.60 5.71 -2.11
C ILE A 86 2.05 4.30 -1.85
N GLN A 87 2.26 3.40 -2.81
CA GLN A 87 1.92 1.99 -2.66
C GLN A 87 2.65 1.39 -1.46
N GLY A 88 3.96 1.65 -1.30
CA GLY A 88 4.73 1.21 -0.14
C GLY A 88 4.13 1.69 1.19
N MET A 89 3.77 2.97 1.28
CA MET A 89 3.16 3.54 2.49
C MET A 89 1.83 2.87 2.83
N VAL A 90 0.97 2.62 1.83
CA VAL A 90 -0.31 1.91 2.03
C VAL A 90 -0.09 0.45 2.45
N LEU A 91 0.88 -0.25 1.84
CA LEU A 91 1.22 -1.62 2.22
C LEU A 91 1.76 -1.69 3.65
N LEU A 92 2.58 -0.72 4.07
CA LEU A 92 3.07 -0.64 5.45
C LEU A 92 1.94 -0.34 6.42
N ALA A 93 1.07 0.63 6.11
CA ALA A 93 -0.13 0.92 6.89
C ALA A 93 -0.99 -0.33 7.10
N LYS A 94 -1.21 -1.09 6.03
CA LYS A 94 -1.94 -2.36 6.08
C LYS A 94 -1.23 -3.42 6.91
N ALA A 95 0.09 -3.58 6.72
CA ALA A 95 0.90 -4.52 7.48
C ALA A 95 0.85 -4.23 8.99
N LYS A 96 0.80 -2.93 9.35
CA LYS A 96 0.62 -2.44 10.73
C LYS A 96 -0.80 -2.64 11.27
N GLY A 97 -1.75 -3.00 10.42
CA GLY A 97 -3.14 -3.27 10.81
C GLY A 97 -4.06 -2.05 10.74
N TRP A 98 -3.64 -0.97 10.09
CA TRP A 98 -4.48 0.22 9.90
C TRP A 98 -5.66 -0.11 9.00
N SER A 99 -6.85 0.34 9.37
CA SER A 99 -8.09 0.16 8.59
C SER A 99 -8.53 1.45 7.89
N THR A 100 -8.21 2.61 8.48
CA THR A 100 -8.49 3.92 7.94
C THR A 100 -7.24 4.77 8.05
N VAL A 101 -6.93 5.55 7.01
CA VAL A 101 -5.78 6.46 6.99
C VAL A 101 -6.19 7.84 6.50
N ARG A 102 -5.54 8.87 7.03
CA ARG A 102 -5.68 10.24 6.58
C ARG A 102 -4.50 10.59 5.70
N VAL A 103 -4.79 11.18 4.55
CA VAL A 103 -3.76 11.55 3.57
C VAL A 103 -3.69 13.06 3.45
N ASN A 104 -2.49 13.62 3.65
CA ASN A 104 -2.21 15.03 3.41
C ASN A 104 -1.02 15.17 2.44
N GLY A 105 -1.01 16.24 1.65
CA GLY A 105 0.01 16.43 0.61
C GLY A 105 -0.56 17.05 -0.66
N THR A 106 0.16 16.86 -1.76
CA THR A 106 -0.24 17.31 -3.11
C THR A 106 -1.50 16.60 -3.59
N PRO A 107 -2.29 17.20 -4.50
CA PRO A 107 -3.49 16.57 -5.04
C PRO A 107 -3.18 15.23 -5.72
N GLU A 108 -2.08 15.15 -6.48
CA GLU A 108 -1.64 13.91 -7.13
C GLU A 108 -1.34 12.80 -6.11
N PHE A 109 -0.66 13.14 -5.01
CA PHE A 109 -0.38 12.20 -3.93
C PHE A 109 -1.67 11.70 -3.27
N LYS A 110 -2.63 12.61 -3.00
CA LYS A 110 -3.91 12.25 -2.40
C LYS A 110 -4.73 11.32 -3.29
N THR A 111 -4.78 11.59 -4.60
CA THR A 111 -5.42 10.72 -5.59
C THR A 111 -4.83 9.33 -5.56
N GLU A 112 -3.50 9.22 -5.73
CA GLU A 112 -2.83 7.93 -5.83
C GLU A 112 -2.90 7.14 -4.51
N ALA A 113 -2.78 7.82 -3.37
CA ALA A 113 -2.91 7.20 -2.06
C ALA A 113 -4.32 6.65 -1.85
N TRP A 114 -5.35 7.41 -2.23
CA TRP A 114 -6.73 6.95 -2.19
C TRP A 114 -6.96 5.73 -3.07
N VAL A 115 -6.42 5.75 -4.31
CA VAL A 115 -6.49 4.61 -5.23
C VAL A 115 -5.86 3.37 -4.61
N GLN A 116 -4.60 3.46 -4.17
CA GLN A 116 -3.86 2.33 -3.61
C GLN A 116 -4.49 1.81 -2.32
N ALA A 117 -4.94 2.70 -1.44
CA ALA A 117 -5.64 2.33 -0.21
C ALA A 117 -6.95 1.61 -0.52
N THR A 118 -7.74 2.12 -1.46
CA THR A 118 -8.98 1.49 -1.92
C THR A 118 -8.72 0.09 -2.49
N ILE A 119 -7.67 -0.08 -3.30
CA ILE A 119 -7.22 -1.41 -3.79
C ILE A 119 -6.84 -2.34 -2.64
N ALA A 120 -6.17 -1.79 -1.63
CA ALA A 120 -5.76 -2.51 -0.45
C ALA A 120 -6.90 -2.75 0.56
N GLY A 121 -8.09 -2.17 0.37
CA GLY A 121 -9.20 -2.27 1.33
C GLY A 121 -9.01 -1.41 2.59
N LEU A 122 -8.25 -0.31 2.48
CA LEU A 122 -8.12 0.72 3.51
C LEU A 122 -9.01 1.90 3.16
N ASP A 123 -9.70 2.43 4.16
CA ASP A 123 -10.49 3.66 4.05
C ASP A 123 -9.57 4.88 4.08
N VAL A 124 -9.87 5.91 3.29
CA VAL A 124 -9.07 7.15 3.24
C VAL A 124 -9.92 8.35 3.61
N GLU A 125 -9.58 9.00 4.72
CA GLU A 125 -10.24 10.23 5.19
C GLU A 125 -9.47 11.48 4.67
N GLY A 126 -10.22 12.52 4.27
CA GLY A 126 -9.66 13.82 3.88
C GLY A 126 -9.40 14.04 2.37
N TYR A 127 -9.77 13.08 1.51
CA TYR A 127 -9.76 13.24 0.05
C TYR A 127 -11.10 12.80 -0.55
N THR A 128 -11.69 13.63 -1.40
CA THR A 128 -12.92 13.30 -2.13
C THR A 128 -12.52 12.94 -3.57
N PRO A 129 -12.56 11.66 -3.95
CA PRO A 129 -12.24 11.24 -5.31
C PRO A 129 -13.22 11.83 -6.32
N ARG A 130 -12.71 12.29 -7.46
CA ARG A 130 -13.51 12.65 -8.63
C ARG A 130 -13.74 11.42 -9.50
N GLY A 131 -14.71 11.46 -10.41
CA GLY A 131 -15.01 10.32 -11.29
C GLY A 131 -13.81 9.79 -12.10
N ILE A 132 -12.86 10.67 -12.43
CA ILE A 132 -11.60 10.30 -13.11
C ILE A 132 -10.68 9.47 -12.20
N ASP A 133 -10.67 9.74 -10.89
CA ASP A 133 -9.87 9.02 -9.91
C ASP A 133 -10.42 7.60 -9.69
N LEU A 134 -11.74 7.44 -9.72
CA LEU A 134 -12.41 6.14 -9.62
C LEU A 134 -12.05 5.25 -10.82
N ALA A 135 -12.16 5.79 -12.04
CA ALA A 135 -11.79 5.05 -13.26
C ALA A 135 -10.33 4.61 -13.24
N ARG A 136 -9.41 5.44 -12.72
CA ARG A 136 -8.00 5.06 -12.52
C ARG A 136 -7.81 3.96 -11.48
N ALA A 137 -8.59 3.98 -10.39
CA ALA A 137 -8.55 2.93 -9.39
C ALA A 137 -8.98 1.58 -9.97
N GLU A 138 -10.06 1.58 -10.76
CA GLU A 138 -10.57 0.38 -11.41
C GLU A 138 -9.61 -0.15 -12.47
N ASP A 139 -9.09 0.70 -13.35
CA ASP A 139 -8.09 0.32 -14.35
C ASP A 139 -6.83 -0.30 -13.70
N ARG A 140 -6.34 0.27 -12.59
CA ARG A 140 -5.19 -0.31 -11.87
C ARG A 140 -5.51 -1.61 -11.13
N ARG A 141 -6.76 -1.82 -10.69
CA ARG A 141 -7.20 -3.13 -10.15
C ARG A 141 -7.17 -4.19 -11.23
N ASP A 142 -7.62 -3.83 -12.43
CA ASP A 142 -7.70 -4.74 -13.58
C ASP A 142 -6.31 -5.04 -14.17
N GLN A 143 -5.42 -4.06 -14.18
CA GLN A 143 -4.02 -4.20 -14.61
C GLN A 143 -3.14 -4.98 -13.62
N ARG A 144 -3.68 -5.63 -12.58
CA ARG A 144 -2.92 -6.60 -11.77
C ARG A 144 -2.41 -7.67 -12.74
N PRO A 145 -1.11 -7.70 -13.08
CA PRO A 145 -0.66 -8.59 -14.11
C PRO A 145 -0.87 -10.00 -13.56
N LEU A 146 -1.75 -10.74 -14.24
CA LEU A 146 -1.67 -12.19 -14.26
C LEU A 146 -0.19 -12.47 -14.49
N ARG A 147 0.46 -13.10 -13.51
CA ARG A 147 1.86 -13.49 -13.60
C ARG A 147 1.95 -14.59 -14.66
N SER A 148 1.89 -14.18 -15.93
CA SER A 148 2.21 -14.98 -17.08
C SER A 148 3.71 -15.22 -17.03
N LYS A 149 4.06 -16.34 -16.40
CA LYS A 149 5.03 -17.32 -16.89
C LYS A 149 6.17 -16.74 -17.77
N THR A 150 7.37 -16.74 -17.21
CA THR A 150 8.65 -16.96 -17.94
C THR A 150 8.87 -16.18 -19.24
N ALA A 151 9.60 -15.07 -19.16
CA ALA A 151 10.45 -14.58 -20.26
C ALA A 151 11.87 -14.49 -19.68
N GLN A 152 12.61 -15.60 -19.60
CA GLN A 152 13.44 -16.16 -20.67
C GLN A 152 14.26 -15.05 -21.34
N TYR A 153 15.46 -14.83 -20.79
CA TYR A 153 16.54 -14.11 -21.44
C TYR A 153 16.78 -14.74 -22.82
N PRO A 154 16.79 -13.97 -23.94
CA PRO A 154 17.44 -14.46 -25.13
C PRO A 154 18.94 -14.55 -24.83
N VAL A 155 19.41 -15.77 -24.58
CA VAL A 155 20.83 -16.09 -24.70
C VAL A 155 21.12 -16.16 -26.19
N ASP A 156 21.48 -15.03 -26.80
CA ASP A 156 22.15 -15.04 -28.09
C ASP A 156 23.56 -15.61 -27.88
N ARG A 157 23.60 -16.94 -27.96
CA ARG A 157 24.79 -17.74 -28.21
C ARG A 157 24.76 -18.09 -29.68
N ASN A 158 25.60 -17.45 -30.49
CA ASN A 158 26.62 -18.21 -31.20
C ASN A 158 27.70 -17.31 -31.83
N ALA A 159 28.93 -17.54 -31.40
CA ALA A 159 30.10 -17.38 -32.23
C ALA A 159 30.09 -18.46 -33.34
N SER A 160 30.47 -18.09 -34.56
CA SER A 160 31.45 -18.77 -35.42
C SER A 160 31.46 -18.15 -36.81
#